data_AF-A0A4Y9SBN4-F1
#
_entry.id   AF-A0A4Y9SBN4-F1
#
_cell.length_a   1.000
_cell.length_b   1.000
_cell.length_c   1.000
_cell.angle_alpha   90.00
_cell.angle_beta   90.00
_cell.angle_gamma   90.00
#
_symmetry.space_group_name_H-M   'P 1'
#
loop_
_entity.id
_entity.type
_entity.pdbx_description
1 polymer ?
#
loop_
_entity_poly.entity_id
_entity_poly.type
_entity_poly.pdbx_seq_one_letter_code
_entity_poly.pdbx_strand_id
1 'polypeptide(L)'
;MSAAYTSSHLANLALHVAAGGIGIAFGLAVLWRPKGTLAHKAAGRWFALCVGVVCATAALGNMLFGFRPLFATLALLVGYQLVSGLRVARTREQGPDVGDALLTVLTCGAAAWLSTMIGMAQAPVARSTLAALFVLLAYDTLRLFFPHRWRGTLWRYEHVYKMVACLFGMISAASGNLLAAWQPWSQLLPSVAGMGVIIAQWWGLRRRAKSGSPGHHPAPASAPAYPQPSPSSSR
;
A
#
# COMPACT_ATOMS: atom_id res chain seq x y z
N MET A 1 -35.15 0.43 -20.91
CA MET A 1 -35.49 -0.72 -20.03
C MET A 1 -34.58 -0.64 -18.81
N SER A 2 -35.11 -0.19 -17.68
CA SER A 2 -34.41 -0.19 -16.39
C SER A 2 -34.28 -1.64 -15.93
N ALA A 3 -33.08 -2.22 -16.03
CA ALA A 3 -32.81 -3.51 -15.41
C ALA A 3 -33.05 -3.34 -13.90
N ALA A 4 -34.08 -3.99 -13.36
CA ALA A 4 -34.35 -3.98 -11.94
C ALA A 4 -33.14 -4.57 -11.22
N TYR A 5 -32.50 -3.79 -10.34
CA TYR A 5 -31.41 -4.28 -9.52
C TYR A 5 -31.95 -5.38 -8.60
N THR A 6 -31.33 -6.55 -8.61
CA THR A 6 -31.65 -7.60 -7.63
C THR A 6 -31.26 -7.11 -6.23
N SER A 7 -31.98 -7.57 -5.20
CA SER A 7 -31.66 -7.24 -3.81
C SER A 7 -30.22 -7.61 -3.44
N SER A 8 -29.68 -8.67 -4.03
CA SER A 8 -28.28 -9.10 -3.86
C SER A 8 -27.27 -8.13 -4.48
N HIS A 9 -27.58 -7.56 -5.64
CA HIS A 9 -26.73 -6.55 -6.28
C HIS A 9 -26.70 -5.25 -5.45
N LEU A 10 -27.87 -4.77 -4.99
CA LEU A 10 -27.94 -3.59 -4.13
C LEU A 10 -27.20 -3.79 -2.81
N ALA A 11 -27.31 -4.98 -2.19
CA ALA A 11 -26.59 -5.30 -0.96
C ALA A 11 -25.06 -5.28 -1.18
N ASN A 12 -24.56 -5.89 -2.26
CA ASN A 12 -23.13 -5.85 -2.58
C ASN A 12 -22.64 -4.42 -2.83
N LEU A 13 -23.40 -3.63 -3.58
CA LEU A 13 -23.07 -2.23 -3.86
C LEU A 13 -23.07 -1.38 -2.57
N ALA A 14 -24.07 -1.53 -1.72
CA ALA A 14 -24.16 -0.81 -0.45
C ALA A 14 -22.98 -1.14 0.46
N LEU A 15 -22.64 -2.43 0.60
CA LEU A 15 -21.48 -2.87 1.37
C LEU A 15 -20.17 -2.32 0.79
N HIS A 16 -20.00 -2.38 -0.53
CA HIS A 16 -18.83 -1.86 -1.23
C HIS A 16 -18.63 -0.36 -0.96
N VAL A 17 -19.69 0.44 -1.13
CA VAL A 17 -19.65 1.90 -0.95
C VAL A 17 -19.42 2.26 0.52
N ALA A 18 -20.11 1.59 1.46
CA ALA A 18 -19.94 1.83 2.90
C ALA A 18 -18.52 1.49 3.37
N ALA A 19 -18.00 0.31 3.00
CA ALA A 19 -16.64 -0.09 3.31
C ALA A 19 -15.61 0.85 2.65
N GLY A 20 -15.87 1.31 1.42
CA GLY A 20 -15.04 2.28 0.71
C GLY A 20 -14.94 3.61 1.45
N GLY A 21 -16.08 4.18 1.86
CA GLY A 21 -16.13 5.44 2.60
C GLY A 21 -15.42 5.35 3.95
N ILE A 22 -15.69 4.30 4.73
CA ILE A 22 -15.04 4.06 6.04
C ILE A 22 -13.54 3.83 5.84
N GLY A 23 -13.15 3.06 4.83
CA GLY A 23 -11.76 2.79 4.48
C GLY A 23 -11.00 4.07 4.15
N ILE A 24 -11.56 4.95 3.30
CA ILE A 24 -10.94 6.24 2.97
C ILE A 24 -10.73 7.08 4.24
N ALA A 25 -11.74 7.15 5.12
CA ALA A 25 -11.63 7.90 6.38
C ALA A 25 -10.47 7.38 7.26
N PHE A 26 -10.35 6.06 7.44
CA PHE A 26 -9.23 5.48 8.18
C PHE A 26 -7.88 5.68 7.48
N GLY A 27 -7.84 5.58 6.15
CA GLY A 27 -6.62 5.83 5.38
C GLY A 27 -6.11 7.26 5.53
N LEU A 28 -7.00 8.26 5.49
CA LEU A 28 -6.65 9.65 5.79
C LEU A 28 -6.19 9.80 7.24
N ALA A 29 -6.88 9.17 8.20
CA ALA A 29 -6.45 9.16 9.59
C ALA A 29 -5.03 8.59 9.76
N VAL A 30 -4.67 7.53 9.04
CA VAL A 30 -3.31 6.94 9.06
C VAL A 30 -2.24 7.93 8.62
N LEU A 31 -2.52 8.80 7.65
CA LEU A 31 -1.58 9.82 7.16
C LEU A 31 -1.24 10.89 8.21
N TRP A 32 -2.21 11.27 9.05
CA TRP A 32 -2.00 12.28 10.09
C TRP A 32 -1.38 11.73 11.38
N ARG A 33 -1.42 10.41 11.59
CA ARG A 33 -0.90 9.80 12.81
C ARG A 33 0.62 9.58 12.74
N PRO A 34 1.36 9.79 13.84
CA PRO A 34 2.78 9.47 13.88
C PRO A 34 3.02 7.99 13.56
N LYS A 35 3.91 7.71 12.61
CA LYS A 35 4.22 6.37 12.12
C LYS A 35 4.71 5.47 13.27
N GLY A 36 4.23 4.23 13.30
CA GLY A 36 4.65 3.22 14.28
C GLY A 36 3.93 3.25 15.64
N THR A 37 3.12 4.29 15.91
CA THR A 37 2.30 4.36 17.14
C THR A 37 1.18 3.31 17.13
N LEU A 38 0.62 3.01 18.32
CA LEU A 38 -0.54 2.13 18.44
C LEU A 38 -1.75 2.66 17.65
N ALA A 39 -1.98 3.98 17.68
CA ALA A 39 -3.04 4.63 16.92
C ALA A 39 -2.86 4.45 15.40
N HIS A 40 -1.63 4.62 14.88
CA HIS A 40 -1.31 4.37 13.48
C HIS A 40 -1.54 2.90 13.09
N LYS A 41 -1.12 1.96 13.94
CA LYS A 41 -1.34 0.51 13.70
C LYS A 41 -2.83 0.14 13.74
N ALA A 42 -3.60 0.69 14.68
CA ALA A 42 -5.03 0.44 14.81
C ALA A 42 -5.79 0.99 13.59
N ALA A 43 -5.56 2.25 13.22
CA ALA A 43 -6.16 2.85 12.03
C ALA A 43 -5.74 2.10 10.75
N GLY A 44 -4.48 1.68 10.64
CA GLY A 44 -3.99 0.90 9.50
C GLY A 44 -4.64 -0.48 9.38
N ARG A 45 -4.96 -1.14 10.51
CA ARG A 45 -5.71 -2.41 10.51
C ARG A 45 -7.14 -2.22 10.01
N TRP A 46 -7.83 -1.18 10.49
CA TRP A 46 -9.19 -0.86 10.03
C TRP A 46 -9.22 -0.46 8.56
N PHE A 47 -8.26 0.37 8.12
CA PHE A 47 -8.05 0.68 6.70
C PHE A 47 -7.90 -0.61 5.89
N ALA A 48 -6.96 -1.48 6.27
CA ALA A 48 -6.71 -2.73 5.56
C ALA A 48 -7.93 -3.66 5.50
N LEU A 49 -8.68 -3.78 6.60
CA LEU A 49 -9.91 -4.57 6.62
C LEU A 49 -10.94 -4.01 5.64
N CYS A 50 -11.17 -2.69 5.67
CA CYS A 50 -12.12 -2.03 4.77
C CYS A 50 -11.72 -2.18 3.31
N VAL A 51 -10.43 -1.97 2.97
CA VAL A 51 -9.93 -2.16 1.61
C VAL A 51 -10.09 -3.63 1.18
N GLY A 52 -9.83 -4.59 2.06
CA GLY A 52 -10.07 -6.01 1.80
C GLY A 52 -11.53 -6.29 1.43
N VAL A 53 -12.48 -5.74 2.19
CA VAL A 53 -13.93 -5.84 1.89
C VAL A 53 -14.27 -5.16 0.57
N VAL A 54 -13.71 -3.98 0.28
CA VAL A 54 -13.90 -3.25 -0.99
C VAL A 54 -13.41 -4.08 -2.18
N CYS A 55 -12.22 -4.66 -2.10
CA CYS A 55 -11.68 -5.52 -3.16
C CYS A 55 -12.51 -6.79 -3.34
N ALA A 56 -12.94 -7.44 -2.26
CA ALA A 56 -13.78 -8.63 -2.33
C ALA A 56 -15.14 -8.34 -2.97
N THR A 57 -15.83 -7.28 -2.54
CA THR A 57 -17.13 -6.87 -3.09
C THR A 57 -17.02 -6.34 -4.52
N ALA A 58 -15.90 -5.70 -4.89
CA ALA A 58 -15.62 -5.32 -6.28
C ALA A 58 -15.44 -6.55 -7.17
N ALA A 59 -14.65 -7.54 -6.72
CA ALA A 59 -14.44 -8.78 -7.45
C ALA A 59 -15.76 -9.54 -7.63
N LEU A 60 -16.53 -9.73 -6.55
CA LEU A 60 -17.84 -10.37 -6.59
C LEU A 60 -18.80 -9.61 -7.51
N GLY A 61 -18.87 -8.28 -7.38
CA GLY A 61 -19.74 -7.47 -8.22
C GLY A 61 -19.40 -7.58 -9.70
N ASN A 62 -18.10 -7.58 -10.01
CA ASN A 62 -17.61 -7.69 -11.38
C ASN A 62 -17.74 -9.12 -11.95
N MET A 63 -17.76 -10.16 -11.12
CA MET A 63 -17.97 -11.55 -11.56
C MET A 63 -19.45 -11.90 -11.72
N LEU A 64 -20.31 -11.39 -10.82
CA LEU A 64 -21.71 -11.82 -10.73
C LEU A 64 -22.71 -10.85 -11.39
N PHE A 65 -22.39 -9.56 -11.50
CA PHE A 65 -23.32 -8.52 -11.96
C PHE A 65 -22.86 -7.79 -13.23
N GLY A 66 -21.88 -8.38 -13.94
CA GLY A 66 -21.39 -7.88 -15.22
C GLY A 66 -19.91 -7.52 -15.18
N PHE A 67 -19.13 -8.25 -15.99
CA PHE A 67 -17.69 -8.06 -16.04
C PHE A 67 -17.29 -6.79 -16.80
N ARG A 68 -16.51 -5.93 -16.14
CA ARG A 68 -15.90 -4.74 -16.72
C ARG A 68 -14.39 -4.77 -16.47
N PRO A 69 -13.55 -4.84 -17.54
CA PRO A 69 -12.10 -4.93 -17.40
C PRO A 69 -11.47 -3.82 -16.55
N LEU A 70 -11.97 -2.58 -16.66
CA LEU A 70 -11.49 -1.45 -15.85
C LEU A 70 -11.66 -1.70 -14.34
N PHE A 71 -12.84 -2.17 -13.91
CA PHE A 71 -13.11 -2.42 -12.49
C PHE A 71 -12.31 -3.61 -11.97
N ALA A 72 -12.16 -4.66 -12.78
CA ALA A 72 -11.26 -5.78 -12.47
C ALA A 72 -9.82 -5.31 -12.26
N THR A 73 -9.32 -4.44 -13.16
CA THR A 73 -7.95 -3.91 -13.09
C THR A 73 -7.73 -3.04 -11.86
N LEU A 74 -8.69 -2.17 -11.52
CA LEU A 74 -8.62 -1.35 -10.31
C LEU A 74 -8.64 -2.21 -9.04
N ALA A 75 -9.54 -3.19 -8.97
CA ALA A 75 -9.63 -4.10 -7.83
C ALA A 75 -8.33 -4.91 -7.66
N LEU A 76 -7.75 -5.39 -8.76
CA LEU A 76 -6.49 -6.13 -8.77
C LEU A 76 -5.32 -5.24 -8.33
N LEU A 77 -5.21 -4.03 -8.86
CA LEU A 77 -4.15 -3.08 -8.51
C LEU A 77 -4.20 -2.68 -7.03
N VAL A 78 -5.37 -2.24 -6.55
CA VAL A 78 -5.55 -1.82 -5.16
C VAL A 78 -5.37 -3.00 -4.21
N GLY A 79 -5.93 -4.17 -4.55
CA GLY A 79 -5.77 -5.39 -3.76
C GLY A 79 -4.31 -5.84 -3.67
N TYR A 80 -3.57 -5.80 -4.79
CA TYR A 80 -2.15 -6.12 -4.81
C TYR A 80 -1.34 -5.14 -3.96
N GLN A 81 -1.58 -3.83 -4.11
CA GLN A 81 -0.92 -2.80 -3.29
C GLN A 81 -1.18 -3.00 -1.79
N LEU A 82 -2.42 -3.33 -1.41
CA LEU A 82 -2.77 -3.63 -0.03
C LEU A 82 -1.96 -4.82 0.49
N VAL A 83 -2.06 -5.98 -0.16
CA VAL A 83 -1.44 -7.22 0.32
C VAL A 83 0.08 -7.09 0.30
N SER A 84 0.67 -6.67 -0.82
CA SER A 84 2.13 -6.49 -0.95
C SER A 84 2.65 -5.45 0.05
N GLY A 85 1.94 -4.35 0.27
CA GLY A 85 2.39 -3.33 1.22
C GLY A 85 2.27 -3.76 2.70
N LEU A 86 1.28 -4.60 3.04
CA LEU A 86 1.20 -5.23 4.37
C LEU A 86 2.32 -6.26 4.57
N ARG A 87 2.62 -7.07 3.55
CA ARG A 87 3.72 -8.05 3.60
C ARG A 87 5.07 -7.36 3.79
N VAL A 88 5.36 -6.31 3.03
CA VAL A 88 6.58 -5.51 3.17
C VAL A 88 6.76 -4.97 4.60
N ALA A 89 5.68 -4.53 5.26
CA ALA A 89 5.75 -4.07 6.65
C ALA A 89 5.99 -5.18 7.68
N ARG A 90 5.60 -6.43 7.34
CA ARG A 90 5.80 -7.62 8.18
C ARG A 90 7.21 -8.19 7.99
N THR A 91 7.65 -8.39 6.76
CA THR A 91 8.96 -9.01 6.45
C THR A 91 10.12 -8.03 6.63
N ARG A 92 9.89 -6.73 6.41
CA ARG A 92 10.89 -5.66 6.62
C ARG A 92 12.23 -6.01 5.95
N GLU A 93 13.30 -6.13 6.74
CA GLU A 93 14.66 -6.33 6.28
C GLU A 93 14.94 -7.78 5.84
N GLN A 94 14.09 -8.73 6.26
CA GLN A 94 14.16 -10.13 5.80
C GLN A 94 13.93 -10.17 4.26
N GLY A 95 13.09 -9.26 3.76
CA GLY A 95 12.81 -9.12 2.33
C GLY A 95 11.64 -9.97 1.86
N PRO A 96 11.46 -10.08 0.53
CA PRO A 96 10.39 -10.87 -0.07
C PRO A 96 10.61 -12.38 0.16
N ASP A 97 9.53 -13.10 0.40
CA ASP A 97 9.53 -14.57 0.55
C ASP A 97 8.82 -15.27 -0.64
N VAL A 98 8.66 -16.59 -0.54
CA VAL A 98 7.96 -17.42 -1.56
C VAL A 98 6.50 -16.97 -1.75
N GLY A 99 5.84 -16.53 -0.69
CA GLY A 99 4.46 -16.04 -0.76
C GLY A 99 4.36 -14.70 -1.48
N ASP A 100 5.37 -13.83 -1.36
CA ASP A 100 5.48 -12.62 -2.18
C ASP A 100 5.67 -12.97 -3.66
N ALA A 101 6.55 -13.93 -3.98
CA ALA A 101 6.79 -14.37 -5.35
C ALA A 101 5.53 -14.98 -5.99
N LEU A 102 4.82 -15.85 -5.26
CA LEU A 102 3.57 -16.46 -5.71
C LEU A 102 2.50 -15.38 -5.97
N LEU A 103 2.35 -14.42 -5.05
CA LEU A 103 1.41 -13.31 -5.22
C LEU A 103 1.74 -12.49 -6.50
N THR A 104 3.02 -12.17 -6.72
CA THR A 104 3.46 -11.47 -7.93
C THR A 104 3.13 -12.26 -9.19
N VAL A 105 3.45 -13.55 -9.23
CA VAL A 105 3.20 -14.42 -10.40
C VAL A 105 1.70 -14.54 -10.71
N LEU A 106 0.86 -14.79 -9.70
CA LEU A 106 -0.59 -14.86 -9.87
C LEU A 106 -1.16 -13.53 -10.37
N THR A 107 -0.65 -12.41 -9.84
CA THR A 107 -1.09 -11.07 -10.26
C THR A 107 -0.61 -10.73 -11.67
N CYS A 108 0.60 -11.14 -12.06
CA CYS A 108 1.09 -11.05 -13.44
C CYS A 108 0.19 -11.83 -14.41
N GLY A 109 -0.19 -13.06 -14.05
CA GLY A 109 -1.13 -13.86 -14.85
C GLY A 109 -2.48 -13.18 -15.02
N ALA A 110 -3.06 -12.67 -13.93
CA ALA A 110 -4.32 -11.92 -13.98
C ALA A 110 -4.20 -10.61 -14.79
N ALA A 111 -3.09 -9.86 -14.65
CA ALA A 111 -2.84 -8.63 -15.41
C ALA A 111 -2.65 -8.91 -16.91
N ALA A 112 -1.96 -9.99 -17.26
CA ALA A 112 -1.80 -10.43 -18.64
C ALA A 112 -3.13 -10.90 -19.26
N TRP A 113 -3.97 -11.60 -18.49
CA TRP A 113 -5.32 -11.92 -18.95
C TRP A 113 -6.16 -10.66 -19.16
N LEU A 114 -6.14 -9.71 -18.22
CA LEU A 114 -6.87 -8.44 -18.34
C LEU A 114 -6.39 -7.58 -19.51
N SER A 115 -5.11 -7.63 -19.87
CA SER A 115 -4.58 -6.88 -21.02
C SER A 115 -5.21 -7.31 -22.34
N THR A 116 -5.54 -8.60 -22.49
CA THR A 116 -6.26 -9.10 -23.68
C THR A 116 -7.70 -8.58 -23.77
N MET A 117 -8.30 -8.25 -22.62
CA MET A 117 -9.67 -7.73 -22.52
C MET A 117 -9.73 -6.21 -22.66
N ILE A 118 -8.62 -5.50 -22.48
CA ILE A 118 -8.52 -4.05 -22.62
C ILE A 118 -8.10 -3.73 -24.05
N GLY A 119 -9.10 -3.57 -24.93
CA GLY A 119 -8.88 -3.19 -26.33
C GLY A 119 -8.33 -1.77 -26.51
N MET A 120 -7.82 -1.45 -27.71
CA MET A 120 -7.21 -0.14 -28.03
C MET A 120 -8.15 1.05 -27.84
N ALA A 121 -9.47 0.85 -28.02
CA ALA A 121 -10.50 1.88 -27.89
C ALA A 121 -10.94 2.17 -26.43
N GLN A 122 -10.42 1.46 -25.43
CA GLN A 122 -10.82 1.68 -24.04
C GLN A 122 -10.21 2.96 -23.44
N ALA A 123 -10.92 3.50 -22.44
CA ALA A 123 -10.63 4.78 -21.80
C ALA A 123 -9.15 4.88 -21.32
N PRO A 124 -8.49 6.04 -21.46
CA PRO A 124 -7.10 6.26 -21.04
C PRO A 124 -6.78 5.76 -19.62
N VAL A 125 -7.78 5.83 -18.73
CA VAL A 125 -7.72 5.38 -17.33
C VAL A 125 -7.46 3.87 -17.21
N ALA A 126 -8.09 3.03 -18.04
CA ALA A 126 -7.88 1.58 -17.98
C ALA A 126 -6.44 1.22 -18.32
N ARG A 127 -5.90 1.85 -19.38
CA ARG A 127 -4.52 1.65 -19.83
C ARG A 127 -3.50 2.15 -18.82
N SER A 128 -3.71 3.35 -18.26
CA SER A 128 -2.79 3.89 -17.26
C SER A 128 -2.78 3.07 -15.96
N THR A 129 -3.95 2.57 -15.54
CA THR A 129 -4.07 1.69 -14.36
C THR A 129 -3.35 0.36 -14.60
N LEU A 130 -3.56 -0.26 -15.76
CA LEU A 130 -2.90 -1.51 -16.13
C LEU A 130 -1.38 -1.32 -16.26
N ALA A 131 -0.92 -0.23 -16.87
CA ALA A 131 0.49 0.11 -16.96
C ALA A 131 1.11 0.31 -15.56
N ALA A 132 0.43 1.02 -14.66
CA ALA A 132 0.86 1.18 -13.28
C ALA A 132 0.98 -0.17 -12.55
N LEU A 133 0.05 -1.10 -12.79
CA LEU A 133 0.14 -2.46 -12.27
C LEU A 133 1.37 -3.19 -12.80
N PHE A 134 1.63 -3.15 -14.11
CA PHE A 134 2.83 -3.78 -14.68
C PHE A 134 4.14 -3.19 -14.16
N VAL A 135 4.22 -1.86 -14.01
CA VAL A 135 5.39 -1.21 -13.41
C VAL A 135 5.61 -1.68 -11.98
N LEU A 136 4.55 -1.79 -11.19
CA LEU A 136 4.61 -2.28 -9.82
C LEU A 136 5.04 -3.75 -9.75
N LEU A 137 4.52 -4.61 -10.63
CA LEU A 137 4.87 -6.03 -10.71
C LEU A 137 6.31 -6.23 -11.19
N ALA A 138 6.77 -5.43 -12.16
CA ALA A 138 8.16 -5.44 -12.61
C ALA A 138 9.09 -5.07 -11.45
N TYR A 139 8.77 -4.00 -10.71
CA TYR A 139 9.52 -3.64 -9.50
C TYR A 139 9.52 -4.77 -8.45
N ASP A 140 8.36 -5.36 -8.17
CA ASP A 140 8.24 -6.43 -7.17
C ASP A 140 8.88 -7.76 -7.61
N THR A 141 9.14 -7.94 -8.90
CA THR A 141 9.96 -9.03 -9.46
C THR A 141 11.44 -8.72 -9.30
N LEU A 142 11.85 -7.50 -9.66
CA LEU A 142 13.26 -7.07 -9.55
C LEU A 142 13.75 -7.06 -8.10
N ARG A 143 12.90 -6.70 -7.13
CA ARG A 143 13.26 -6.66 -5.71
C ARG A 143 13.67 -8.03 -5.14
N LEU A 144 13.26 -9.13 -5.78
CA LEU A 144 13.69 -10.48 -5.38
C LEU A 144 15.22 -10.62 -5.43
N PHE A 145 15.86 -9.87 -6.33
CA PHE A 145 17.30 -9.89 -6.55
C PHE A 145 18.05 -8.80 -5.76
N PHE A 146 17.37 -8.00 -4.93
CA PHE A 146 18.03 -6.91 -4.21
C PHE A 146 18.90 -7.44 -3.06
N PRO A 147 20.12 -6.88 -2.88
CA PRO A 147 21.02 -7.28 -1.82
C PRO A 147 20.48 -6.89 -0.44
N HIS A 148 20.85 -7.65 0.60
CA HIS A 148 20.32 -7.48 1.96
C HIS A 148 20.49 -6.05 2.49
N ARG A 149 21.62 -5.38 2.20
CA ARG A 149 21.88 -3.98 2.56
C ARG A 149 20.82 -2.99 2.06
N TRP A 150 20.20 -3.25 0.92
CA TRP A 150 19.16 -2.38 0.37
C TRP A 150 17.82 -2.61 1.07
N ARG A 151 17.53 -3.86 1.46
CA ARG A 151 16.28 -4.26 2.11
C ARG A 151 16.04 -3.51 3.42
N GLY A 152 17.10 -3.29 4.20
CA GLY A 152 17.04 -2.54 5.47
C GLY A 152 16.47 -1.12 5.35
N THR A 153 16.69 -0.48 4.20
CA THR A 153 16.21 0.89 3.95
C THR A 153 14.94 0.92 3.11
N LEU A 154 14.86 0.09 2.06
CA LEU A 154 13.79 0.15 1.05
C LEU A 154 12.41 -0.22 1.58
N TRP A 155 12.31 -1.13 2.56
CA TRP A 155 11.00 -1.60 3.05
C TRP A 155 10.09 -0.47 3.53
N ARG A 156 10.66 0.61 4.11
CA ARG A 156 9.89 1.78 4.56
C ARG A 156 9.33 2.58 3.38
N TYR A 157 10.13 2.73 2.32
CA TYR A 157 9.73 3.46 1.11
C TYR A 157 8.66 2.68 0.35
N GLU A 158 8.84 1.36 0.21
CA GLU A 158 7.88 0.45 -0.40
C GLU A 158 6.55 0.42 0.35
N HIS A 159 6.59 0.27 1.69
CA HIS A 159 5.37 0.27 2.50
C HIS A 159 4.60 1.59 2.34
N VAL A 160 5.29 2.74 2.41
CA VAL A 160 4.66 4.05 2.20
C VAL A 160 4.07 4.15 0.80
N TYR A 161 4.81 3.79 -0.25
CA TYR A 161 4.31 3.83 -1.62
C TYR A 161 3.04 3.00 -1.77
N LYS A 162 3.08 1.73 -1.36
CA LYS A 162 1.98 0.78 -1.56
C LYS A 162 0.73 1.17 -0.75
N MET A 163 0.88 1.60 0.49
CA MET A 163 -0.27 2.02 1.32
C MET A 163 -0.88 3.34 0.85
N VAL A 164 -0.06 4.33 0.50
CA VAL A 164 -0.56 5.63 0.03
C VAL A 164 -1.18 5.49 -1.37
N ALA A 165 -0.54 4.74 -2.27
CA ALA A 165 -1.11 4.43 -3.59
C ALA A 165 -2.45 3.70 -3.47
N CYS A 166 -2.56 2.75 -2.54
CA CYS A 166 -3.82 2.06 -2.26
C CYS A 166 -4.94 3.02 -1.83
N LEU A 167 -4.64 3.94 -0.90
CA LEU A 167 -5.60 4.95 -0.45
C LEU A 167 -6.03 5.87 -1.60
N PHE A 168 -5.09 6.43 -2.34
CA PHE A 168 -5.42 7.34 -3.43
C PHE A 168 -6.01 6.64 -4.65
N GLY A 169 -5.76 5.34 -4.82
CA GLY A 169 -6.47 4.48 -5.76
C GLY A 169 -7.94 4.31 -5.40
N MET A 170 -8.27 4.15 -4.10
CA MET A 170 -9.66 4.16 -3.63
C MET A 170 -10.35 5.51 -3.83
N ILE A 171 -9.67 6.62 -3.50
CA ILE A 171 -10.20 7.97 -3.74
C ILE A 171 -10.40 8.20 -5.24
N SER A 172 -9.43 7.81 -6.07
CA SER A 172 -9.52 7.84 -7.54
C SER A 172 -10.74 7.09 -8.05
N ALA A 173 -10.96 5.85 -7.60
CA ALA A 173 -12.11 5.05 -7.99
C ALA A 173 -13.43 5.68 -7.52
N ALA A 174 -13.50 6.19 -6.29
CA ALA A 174 -14.69 6.86 -5.77
C ALA A 174 -15.00 8.14 -6.56
N SER A 175 -14.02 9.03 -6.74
CA SER A 175 -14.15 10.27 -7.49
C SER A 175 -14.51 10.03 -8.95
N GLY A 176 -13.96 9.00 -9.59
CA GLY A 176 -14.31 8.63 -10.96
C GLY A 176 -15.76 8.20 -11.14
N ASN A 177 -16.39 7.62 -10.11
CA ASN A 177 -17.80 7.23 -10.13
C ASN A 177 -18.73 8.38 -9.69
N LEU A 178 -18.33 9.19 -8.70
CA LEU A 178 -19.15 10.29 -8.17
C LEU A 178 -19.12 11.54 -9.07
N LEU A 179 -18.01 11.78 -9.78
CA LEU A 179 -17.80 12.96 -10.62
C LEU A 179 -17.58 12.53 -12.08
N ALA A 180 -18.54 11.78 -12.62
CA ALA A 180 -18.47 11.23 -13.98
C ALA A 180 -18.30 12.32 -15.06
N ALA A 181 -18.88 13.50 -14.85
CA ALA A 181 -18.77 14.65 -15.76
C ALA A 181 -17.35 15.21 -15.90
N TRP A 182 -16.44 14.89 -14.96
CA TRP A 182 -15.06 15.37 -14.93
C TRP A 182 -14.05 14.30 -15.39
N GLN A 183 -14.51 13.21 -15.99
CA GLN A 183 -13.62 12.18 -16.53
C GLN A 183 -12.79 12.73 -17.71
N PRO A 184 -11.49 12.38 -17.83
CA PRO A 184 -10.76 11.44 -17.00
C PRO A 184 -10.14 12.03 -15.72
N TRP A 185 -10.23 13.34 -15.52
CA TRP A 185 -9.51 14.06 -14.46
C TRP A 185 -9.97 13.73 -13.05
N SER A 186 -11.28 13.52 -12.85
CA SER A 186 -11.82 13.09 -11.55
C SER A 186 -11.20 11.79 -11.04
N GLN A 187 -10.75 10.93 -11.95
CA GLN A 187 -10.08 9.68 -11.61
C GLN A 187 -8.55 9.82 -11.57
N LEU A 188 -7.94 10.64 -12.43
CA LEU A 188 -6.47 10.78 -12.47
C LEU A 188 -5.90 11.67 -11.36
N LEU A 189 -6.57 12.79 -11.04
CA LEU A 189 -6.05 13.80 -10.10
C LEU A 189 -5.79 13.24 -8.69
N PRO A 190 -6.65 12.39 -8.09
CA PRO A 190 -6.34 11.78 -6.80
C PRO A 190 -5.02 10.98 -6.83
N SER A 191 -4.76 10.23 -7.90
CA SER A 191 -3.51 9.46 -8.03
C SER A 191 -2.27 10.37 -8.10
N VAL A 192 -2.37 11.51 -8.80
CA VAL A 192 -1.31 12.53 -8.85
C VAL A 192 -1.06 13.13 -7.47
N ALA A 193 -2.12 13.48 -6.74
CA ALA A 193 -2.01 13.97 -5.36
C ALA A 193 -1.36 12.92 -4.44
N GLY A 194 -1.71 11.65 -4.60
CA GLY A 194 -1.10 10.53 -3.88
C GLY A 194 0.40 10.41 -4.12
N MET A 195 0.85 10.61 -5.36
CA MET A 195 2.29 10.66 -5.67
C MET A 195 2.99 11.81 -4.94
N GLY A 196 2.38 12.99 -4.89
CA GLY A 196 2.89 14.12 -4.10
C GLY A 196 3.04 13.78 -2.61
N VAL A 197 2.04 13.10 -2.02
CA VAL A 197 2.10 12.63 -0.64
C VAL A 197 3.23 11.62 -0.44
N ILE A 198 3.41 10.66 -1.37
CA ILE A 198 4.50 9.67 -1.31
C ILE A 198 5.86 10.38 -1.30
N ILE A 199 6.08 11.31 -2.22
CA ILE A 199 7.32 12.08 -2.32
C ILE A 199 7.59 12.87 -1.03
N ALA A 200 6.58 13.56 -0.50
CA ALA A 200 6.70 14.29 0.76
C ALA A 200 7.07 13.37 1.94
N GLN A 201 6.43 12.20 2.03
CA GLN A 201 6.69 11.21 3.08
C GLN A 201 8.09 10.60 2.95
N TRP A 202 8.56 10.34 1.74
CA TRP A 202 9.92 9.88 1.47
C TRP A 202 10.97 10.92 1.84
N TRP A 203 10.73 12.20 1.53
CA TRP A 203 11.61 13.28 1.97
C TRP A 203 11.67 13.33 3.50
N GLY A 204 10.52 13.26 4.18
CA GLY A 204 10.46 13.20 5.65
C GLY A 204 11.29 12.05 6.24
N LEU A 205 11.25 10.87 5.62
CA LEU A 205 12.07 9.72 6.03
C LEU A 205 13.57 9.98 5.84
N ARG A 206 13.98 10.56 4.71
CA ARG A 206 15.38 10.91 4.42
C ARG A 206 15.95 11.93 5.40
N ARG A 207 15.18 12.96 5.76
CA ARG A 207 15.63 13.99 6.74
C ARG A 207 15.94 13.36 8.10
N ARG A 208 15.06 12.47 8.58
CA ARG A 208 15.22 11.77 9.87
C ARG A 208 16.43 10.83 9.90
N ALA A 209 16.74 10.18 8.78
CA ALA A 209 17.93 9.33 8.68
C ALA A 209 19.22 10.14 8.79
N LYS A 210 19.27 11.35 8.20
CA LYS A 210 20.43 12.25 8.28
C LYS A 210 20.62 12.84 9.68
N SER A 211 19.53 13.23 10.36
CA SER A 211 19.59 13.76 11.73
C SER A 211 19.94 12.73 12.80
N GLY A 212 19.92 11.43 12.46
CA GLY A 212 20.29 10.33 13.37
C GLY A 212 21.71 9.79 13.17
N SER A 213 22.56 10.43 12.35
CA SER A 213 23.99 10.09 12.28
C SER A 213 24.74 10.71 13.47
N PRO A 214 25.59 9.95 14.18
CA PRO A 214 26.17 10.34 15.46
C PRO A 214 27.27 11.41 15.28
N GLY A 215 26.90 12.68 15.43
CA GLY A 215 27.82 13.72 15.85
C GLY A 215 27.66 13.92 17.35
N HIS A 216 28.72 13.64 18.12
CA HIS A 216 28.84 13.75 19.58
C HIS A 216 28.12 12.68 20.42
N HIS A 217 28.73 11.49 20.53
CA HIS A 217 28.85 10.89 21.85
C HIS A 217 29.96 11.66 22.60
N PRO A 218 29.69 12.35 23.72
CA PRO A 218 30.76 12.65 24.65
C PRO A 218 31.40 11.30 25.03
N ALA A 219 32.73 11.26 25.04
CA ALA A 219 33.49 10.09 25.50
C ALA A 219 32.86 9.57 26.81
N PRO A 220 32.73 8.25 27.01
CA PRO A 220 32.26 7.72 28.28
C PRO A 220 33.14 8.31 29.37
N ALA A 221 32.53 9.05 30.30
CA ALA A 221 33.21 9.47 31.51
C ALA A 221 33.84 8.23 32.12
N SER A 222 35.16 8.26 32.28
CA SER A 222 35.97 7.22 32.90
C SER A 222 35.23 6.69 34.12
N ALA A 223 34.89 5.40 34.09
CA ALA A 223 34.24 4.72 35.20
C ALA A 223 35.07 4.93 36.49
N PRO A 224 34.43 5.15 37.65
CA PRO A 224 35.17 5.23 38.90
C PRO A 224 35.93 3.91 39.12
N ALA A 225 37.23 4.04 39.41
CA ALA A 225 38.09 2.91 39.72
C ALA A 225 37.47 2.12 40.89
N TYR A 226 37.15 0.85 40.65
CA TYR A 226 36.77 -0.06 41.72
C TYR A 226 37.95 -0.20 42.70
N PRO A 227 37.72 -0.03 44.02
CA PRO A 227 38.75 -0.30 45.02
C PRO A 227 39.16 -1.77 44.94
N GLN A 228 40.46 -2.01 44.78
CA GLN A 228 41.03 -3.36 44.87
C GLN A 228 40.88 -3.87 46.31
N PRO A 229 40.37 -5.11 46.53
CA PRO A 229 40.28 -5.68 47.86
C PRO A 229 41.69 -5.89 48.45
N SER A 230 41.85 -5.53 49.72
CA SER A 230 43.08 -5.70 50.48
C SER A 230 43.43 -7.18 50.67
N PRO A 231 44.72 -7.56 50.62
CA PRO A 231 45.13 -8.93 50.84
C PRO A 231 44.86 -9.33 52.30
N SER A 232 44.04 -10.38 52.47
CA SER A 232 43.80 -11.01 53.76
C SER A 232 45.11 -11.61 54.29
N SER A 233 45.58 -11.14 55.43
CA SER A 233 46.66 -11.77 56.18
C SER A 233 46.16 -13.09 56.78
N SER A 234 46.56 -14.21 56.20
CA SER A 234 46.46 -15.52 56.82
C SER A 234 47.56 -15.67 57.89
N ARG A 235 47.15 -15.87 59.14
CA ARG A 235 47.88 -16.66 60.15
C ARG A 235 47.10 -17.94 60.38
#